data_AF-A0A5P2BM32-F1
#
_entry.id   AF-A0A5P2BM32-F1
#
_cell.length_a   1.000
_cell.length_b   1.000
_cell.length_c   1.000
_cell.angle_alpha   90.00
_cell.angle_beta   90.00
_cell.angle_gamma   90.00
#
_symmetry.space_group_name_H-M   'P 1'
#
loop_
_entity.id
_entity.type
_entity.pdbx_description
1 polymer ?
#
loop_
_entity_poly.entity_id
_entity_poly.type
_entity_poly.pdbx_seq_one_letter_code
_entity_poly.pdbx_strand_id
1 'polypeptide(L)'
;MSPDQSQTAFAASAADLALRALDALRGVGGTAMLAEHVERAVDPKAALAALRVVGADGFAPYVLSGATFHPQDAAAVTQSFALFPTAVSTPAPPPEGPAEPWLVAWRDWATAALLARFAEGTDTQPGGEPLAPQPVGAPVLAEPSHPSDGPADTDWQHWSVRMGQLSPLALPGLDSPVHSAARTGAAPLALARGVTRATLRRDFPTAARIARWLVLLHTEGVPVPLDPAPLVEHLGLYGAGPRLALDVAIARRLLGLEDV
;
A
#
# COMPACT_ATOMS: atom_id res chain seq x y z
N MET A 1 24.68 -17.92 -1.57
CA MET A 1 23.21 -18.08 -1.59
C MET A 1 22.77 -18.04 -3.04
N SER A 2 22.03 -19.05 -3.51
CA SER A 2 21.48 -19.02 -4.88
C SER A 2 20.47 -17.86 -5.00
N PRO A 3 20.33 -17.19 -6.16
CA PRO A 3 19.32 -16.13 -6.34
C PRO A 3 17.91 -16.54 -5.93
N ASP A 4 17.54 -17.81 -6.15
CA ASP A 4 16.24 -18.39 -5.79
C ASP A 4 16.05 -18.53 -4.26
N GLN A 5 17.14 -18.84 -3.54
CA GLN A 5 17.14 -18.87 -2.07
C GLN A 5 16.97 -17.47 -1.48
N SER A 6 17.60 -16.45 -2.09
CA SER A 6 17.45 -15.06 -1.68
C SER A 6 16.04 -14.54 -1.90
N GLN A 7 15.43 -14.85 -3.05
CA GLN A 7 14.06 -14.44 -3.35
C GLN A 7 13.06 -15.10 -2.38
N THR A 8 13.26 -16.38 -2.08
CA THR A 8 12.43 -17.12 -1.11
C THR A 8 12.56 -16.51 0.29
N ALA A 9 13.78 -16.19 0.74
CA ALA A 9 14.01 -15.57 2.05
C ALA A 9 13.34 -14.18 2.15
N PHE A 10 13.41 -13.37 1.09
CA PHE A 10 12.76 -12.04 1.06
C PHE A 10 11.24 -12.16 1.10
N ALA A 11 10.66 -13.08 0.32
CA ALA A 11 9.22 -13.31 0.32
C ALA A 11 8.71 -13.81 1.68
N ALA A 12 9.43 -14.75 2.30
CA ALA A 12 9.10 -15.26 3.63
C ALA A 12 9.18 -14.16 4.69
N SER A 13 10.24 -13.33 4.68
CA SER A 13 10.37 -12.22 5.61
C SER A 13 9.29 -11.15 5.43
N ALA A 14 8.89 -10.86 4.18
CA ALA A 14 7.78 -9.94 3.90
C ALA A 14 6.41 -10.50 4.33
N ALA A 15 6.24 -11.81 4.31
CA ALA A 15 5.05 -12.48 4.82
C ALA A 15 5.00 -12.43 6.36
N ASP A 16 6.12 -12.66 7.05
CA ASP A 16 6.23 -12.54 8.51
C ASP A 16 5.97 -11.10 8.97
N LEU A 17 6.58 -10.11 8.33
CA LEU A 17 6.35 -8.70 8.65
C LEU A 17 4.88 -8.29 8.45
N ALA A 18 4.20 -8.83 7.43
CA ALA A 18 2.78 -8.59 7.23
C ALA A 18 1.91 -9.18 8.35
N LEU A 19 2.26 -10.37 8.88
CA LEU A 19 1.59 -10.94 10.06
C LEU A 19 1.82 -10.08 11.30
N ARG A 20 3.05 -9.60 11.53
CA ARG A 20 3.35 -8.70 12.65
C ARG A 20 2.56 -7.40 12.59
N ALA A 21 2.45 -6.80 11.40
CA ALA A 21 1.63 -5.61 11.20
C ALA A 21 0.14 -5.90 11.43
N LEU A 22 -0.35 -7.07 11.00
CA LEU A 22 -1.72 -7.52 11.26
C LEU A 22 -1.99 -7.71 12.76
N ASP A 23 -1.08 -8.36 13.48
CA ASP A 23 -1.18 -8.55 14.92
C ASP A 23 -1.20 -7.19 15.64
N ALA A 24 -0.27 -6.28 15.27
CA ALA A 24 -0.21 -4.94 15.84
C ALA A 24 -1.49 -4.12 15.57
N LEU A 25 -2.08 -4.23 14.37
CA LEU A 25 -3.38 -3.61 14.06
C LEU A 25 -4.50 -4.11 14.98
N ARG A 26 -4.47 -5.40 15.34
CA ARG A 26 -5.40 -6.06 16.25
C ARG A 26 -5.08 -5.83 17.74
N GLY A 27 -4.10 -4.98 18.04
CA GLY A 27 -3.66 -4.72 19.42
C GLY A 27 -2.82 -5.84 20.04
N VAL A 28 -2.37 -6.80 19.24
CA VAL A 28 -1.51 -7.92 19.68
C VAL A 28 -0.08 -7.62 19.21
N GLY A 29 0.85 -7.30 20.11
CA GLY A 29 2.22 -7.05 19.67
C GLY A 29 3.15 -6.45 20.72
N GLY A 30 4.45 -6.46 20.40
CA GLY A 30 5.49 -5.79 21.17
C GLY A 30 5.63 -4.31 20.79
N THR A 31 6.41 -3.58 21.60
CA THR A 31 6.85 -2.22 21.28
C THR A 31 7.86 -2.25 20.12
N ALA A 32 7.79 -1.29 19.20
CA ALA A 32 8.73 -1.15 18.07
C ALA A 32 8.76 -2.34 17.09
N MET A 33 7.61 -2.62 16.47
CA MET A 33 7.35 -3.81 15.64
C MET A 33 8.29 -3.95 14.43
N LEU A 34 8.68 -2.85 13.78
CA LEU A 34 9.55 -2.88 12.58
C LEU A 34 11.00 -3.15 12.96
N ALA A 35 11.49 -2.52 14.03
CA ALA A 35 12.84 -2.76 14.54
C ALA A 35 13.00 -4.20 15.06
N GLU A 36 12.04 -4.65 15.85
CA GLU A 36 12.01 -5.99 16.42
C GLU A 36 12.01 -7.09 15.34
N HIS A 37 11.35 -6.85 14.20
CA HIS A 37 11.39 -7.73 13.02
C HIS A 37 12.81 -7.89 12.47
N VAL A 38 13.55 -6.78 12.35
CA VAL A 38 14.94 -6.78 11.84
C VAL A 38 15.88 -7.44 12.83
N GLU A 39 15.76 -7.13 14.13
CA GLU A 39 16.64 -7.64 15.18
C GLU A 39 16.53 -9.16 15.37
N ARG A 40 15.33 -9.72 15.19
CA ARG A 40 15.08 -11.16 15.34
C ARG A 40 15.30 -11.97 14.06
N ALA A 41 15.52 -11.30 12.93
CA ALA A 41 15.68 -11.98 11.67
C ALA A 41 17.00 -12.75 11.60
N VAL A 42 16.92 -14.01 11.15
CA VAL A 42 18.12 -14.82 10.84
C VAL A 42 18.95 -14.17 9.72
N ASP A 43 18.27 -13.52 8.76
CA ASP A 43 18.88 -12.70 7.72
C ASP A 43 18.38 -11.25 7.84
N PRO A 44 19.14 -10.35 8.48
CA PRO A 44 18.77 -8.94 8.61
C PRO A 44 18.61 -8.22 7.27
N LYS A 45 19.34 -8.63 6.22
CA LYS A 45 19.18 -8.04 4.88
C LYS A 45 17.83 -8.40 4.28
N ALA A 46 17.36 -9.64 4.47
CA ALA A 46 16.03 -10.05 4.07
C ALA A 46 14.93 -9.28 4.82
N ALA A 47 15.12 -9.02 6.11
CA ALA A 47 14.18 -8.22 6.91
C ALA A 47 14.14 -6.74 6.48
N LEU A 48 15.30 -6.15 6.17
CA LEU A 48 15.35 -4.80 5.60
C LEU A 48 14.71 -4.75 4.20
N ALA A 49 14.86 -5.80 3.38
CA ALA A 49 14.15 -5.88 2.10
C ALA A 49 12.63 -6.01 2.30
N ALA A 50 12.20 -6.80 3.29
CA ALA A 50 10.80 -6.95 3.65
C ALA A 50 10.15 -5.61 4.04
N LEU A 51 10.87 -4.73 4.74
CA LEU A 51 10.40 -3.37 5.04
C LEU A 51 10.10 -2.56 3.77
N ARG A 52 10.91 -2.70 2.70
CA ARG A 52 10.66 -2.02 1.41
C ARG A 52 9.49 -2.63 0.66
N VAL A 53 9.31 -3.96 0.74
CA VAL A 53 8.21 -4.69 0.09
C VAL A 53 6.88 -4.47 0.82
N VAL A 54 6.88 -4.38 2.15
CA VAL A 54 5.70 -4.00 2.95
C VAL A 54 5.41 -2.52 2.81
N GLY A 55 6.44 -1.69 2.83
CA GLY A 55 6.34 -0.26 2.60
C GLY A 55 5.38 0.42 3.56
N ALA A 56 4.55 1.31 3.02
CA ALA A 56 3.59 2.10 3.78
C ALA A 56 2.60 1.26 4.62
N ASP A 57 2.31 0.01 4.23
CA ASP A 57 1.41 -0.86 5.01
C ASP A 57 1.98 -1.22 6.39
N GLY A 58 3.31 -1.16 6.55
CA GLY A 58 3.96 -1.36 7.85
C GLY A 58 3.63 -0.26 8.86
N PHE A 59 3.11 0.88 8.38
CA PHE A 59 2.68 2.00 9.21
C PHE A 59 1.20 1.93 9.61
N ALA A 60 0.42 1.03 9.02
CA ALA A 60 -1.01 0.94 9.27
C ALA A 60 -1.39 0.88 10.77
N PRO A 61 -0.69 0.12 11.65
CA PRO A 61 -0.97 0.14 13.10
C PRO A 61 -0.88 1.55 13.71
N TYR A 62 0.11 2.34 13.31
CA TYR A 62 0.33 3.68 13.85
C TYR A 62 -0.69 4.68 13.30
N VAL A 63 -1.08 4.54 12.03
CA VAL A 63 -2.05 5.43 11.38
C VAL A 63 -3.48 5.14 11.84
N LEU A 64 -3.85 3.87 11.99
CA LEU A 64 -5.24 3.44 12.14
C LEU A 64 -5.64 3.01 13.55
N SER A 65 -4.66 2.72 14.42
CA SER A 65 -4.91 2.31 15.80
C SER A 65 -4.25 3.22 16.83
N GLY A 66 -3.56 4.29 16.40
CA GLY A 66 -2.87 5.22 17.29
C GLY A 66 -1.71 4.59 18.05
N ALA A 67 -1.19 3.45 17.59
CA ALA A 67 -0.02 2.82 18.18
C ALA A 67 1.18 3.80 18.14
N THR A 68 2.03 3.75 19.16
CA THR A 68 3.21 4.62 19.22
C THR A 68 4.23 4.19 18.18
N PHE A 69 4.65 5.13 17.32
CA PHE A 69 5.75 4.92 16.38
C PHE A 69 7.07 5.20 17.10
N HIS A 70 7.91 4.18 17.26
CA HIS A 70 9.13 4.30 18.04
C HIS A 70 10.33 4.80 17.21
N PRO A 71 11.29 5.52 17.82
CA PRO A 71 12.52 5.93 17.13
C PRO A 71 13.31 4.75 16.53
N GLN A 72 13.24 3.57 17.15
CA GLN A 72 13.86 2.34 16.65
C GLN A 72 13.21 1.90 15.32
N ASP A 73 11.89 2.01 15.17
CA ASP A 73 11.20 1.71 13.92
C ASP A 73 11.63 2.70 12.82
N ALA A 74 11.75 3.98 13.17
CA ALA A 74 12.25 5.00 12.26
C ALA A 74 13.68 4.69 11.77
N ALA A 75 14.55 4.24 12.66
CA ALA A 75 15.91 3.83 12.33
C ALA A 75 15.92 2.60 11.41
N ALA A 76 15.08 1.59 11.66
CA ALA A 76 14.97 0.40 10.81
C ALA A 76 14.49 0.74 9.39
N VAL A 77 13.47 1.59 9.26
CA VAL A 77 12.99 2.08 7.96
C VAL A 77 14.09 2.87 7.25
N THR A 78 14.76 3.80 7.94
CA THR A 78 15.87 4.60 7.37
C THR A 78 17.02 3.69 6.89
N GLN A 79 17.38 2.69 7.69
CA GLN A 79 18.39 1.69 7.32
C GLN A 79 17.98 0.89 6.08
N SER A 80 16.69 0.58 5.92
CA SER A 80 16.19 -0.13 4.73
C SER A 80 16.37 0.70 3.45
N PHE A 81 16.17 2.02 3.51
CA PHE A 81 16.45 2.93 2.39
C PHE A 81 17.94 3.08 2.11
N ALA A 82 18.79 3.13 3.14
CA ALA A 82 20.23 3.18 2.96
C ALA A 82 20.79 1.90 2.31
N LEU A 83 20.24 0.73 2.66
CA LEU A 83 20.66 -0.56 2.11
C LEU A 83 20.06 -0.84 0.72
N PHE A 84 18.86 -0.34 0.44
CA PHE A 84 18.17 -0.45 -0.84
C PHE A 84 17.78 0.95 -1.36
N PRO A 85 18.76 1.70 -1.92
CA PRO A 85 18.55 3.08 -2.34
C PRO A 85 17.48 3.21 -3.40
N THR A 86 16.71 4.30 -3.34
CA THR A 86 15.81 4.70 -4.43
C THR A 86 16.61 5.14 -5.65
N ALA A 87 15.95 5.18 -6.81
CA ALA A 87 16.54 5.80 -7.99
C ALA A 87 16.85 7.29 -7.74
N VAL A 88 17.99 7.76 -8.26
CA VAL A 88 18.43 9.17 -8.16
C VAL A 88 17.47 10.12 -8.87
N SER A 89 16.73 9.63 -9.87
CA SER A 89 15.73 10.38 -10.62
C SER A 89 14.40 9.63 -10.56
N THR A 90 13.29 10.37 -10.46
CA THR A 90 11.95 9.78 -10.54
C THR A 90 11.72 9.19 -11.94
N PRO A 91 11.32 7.91 -12.06
CA PRO A 91 10.96 7.31 -13.35
C PRO A 91 9.83 8.09 -14.03
N ALA A 92 9.87 8.17 -15.36
CA ALA A 92 8.77 8.73 -16.13
C ALA A 92 7.49 7.88 -15.94
N PRO A 93 6.30 8.50 -15.85
CA PRO A 93 5.04 7.77 -15.76
C PRO A 93 4.78 6.99 -17.07
N PRO A 94 3.99 5.90 -17.03
CA PRO A 94 3.48 5.28 -18.25
C PRO A 94 2.50 6.20 -19.00
N PRO A 95 2.47 6.16 -20.35
CA PRO A 95 3.20 5.24 -21.22
C PRO A 95 4.65 5.66 -21.55
N GLU A 96 5.10 6.85 -21.13
CA GLU A 96 6.41 7.39 -21.47
C GLU A 96 7.58 6.60 -20.82
N GLY A 97 7.31 5.94 -19.70
CA GLY A 97 8.25 5.08 -18.98
C GLY A 97 7.67 3.70 -18.59
N PRO A 98 8.54 2.79 -18.10
CA PRO A 98 8.11 1.48 -17.61
C PRO A 98 7.27 1.61 -16.34
N ALA A 99 6.16 0.86 -16.28
CA ALA A 99 5.24 0.94 -15.15
C ALA A 99 5.84 0.47 -13.82
N GLU A 100 6.63 -0.62 -13.82
CA GLU A 100 7.10 -1.21 -12.56
C GLU A 100 8.02 -0.28 -11.76
N PRO A 101 9.08 0.36 -12.33
CA PRO A 101 9.88 1.32 -11.59
C PRO A 101 9.07 2.52 -11.09
N TRP A 102 8.09 2.99 -11.85
CA TRP A 102 7.23 4.10 -11.46
C TRP A 102 6.28 3.72 -10.30
N LEU A 103 5.73 2.51 -10.31
CA LEU A 103 4.93 1.97 -9.20
C LEU A 103 5.77 1.79 -7.92
N VAL A 104 7.00 1.30 -8.05
CA VAL A 104 7.95 1.19 -6.92
C VAL A 104 8.25 2.57 -6.34
N ALA A 105 8.51 3.57 -7.18
CA ALA A 105 8.77 4.94 -6.73
C ALA A 105 7.59 5.53 -5.94
N TRP A 106 6.35 5.24 -6.32
CA TRP A 106 5.17 5.65 -5.55
C TRP A 106 5.07 4.97 -4.17
N ARG A 107 5.36 3.68 -4.09
CA ARG A 107 5.37 2.93 -2.82
C ARG A 107 6.49 3.43 -1.89
N ASP A 108 7.63 3.78 -2.46
CA ASP A 108 8.77 4.34 -1.75
C ASP A 108 8.46 5.72 -1.20
N TRP A 109 7.89 6.59 -2.03
CA TRP A 109 7.41 7.90 -1.60
C TRP A 109 6.39 7.78 -0.47
N ALA A 110 5.41 6.87 -0.56
CA ALA A 110 4.42 6.68 0.49
C ALA A 110 5.06 6.28 1.83
N THR A 111 6.06 5.40 1.79
CA THR A 111 6.82 4.96 2.97
C THR A 111 7.64 6.11 3.56
N ALA A 112 8.34 6.88 2.71
CA ALA A 112 9.15 8.02 3.13
C ALA A 112 8.29 9.17 3.70
N ALA A 113 7.13 9.43 3.11
CA ALA A 113 6.19 10.45 3.58
C ALA A 113 5.62 10.11 4.96
N LEU A 114 5.24 8.85 5.20
CA LEU A 114 4.79 8.42 6.52
C LEU A 114 5.92 8.45 7.56
N LEU A 115 7.14 8.05 7.18
CA LEU A 115 8.30 8.15 8.06
C LEU A 115 8.56 9.61 8.48
N ALA A 116 8.56 10.55 7.54
CA ALA A 116 8.75 11.97 7.82
C ALA A 116 7.66 12.50 8.78
N ARG A 117 6.39 12.16 8.51
CA ARG A 117 5.26 12.56 9.35
C ARG A 117 5.40 12.11 10.80
N PHE A 118 5.85 10.89 11.04
CA PHE A 118 6.04 10.38 12.40
C PHE A 118 7.38 10.83 13.02
N ALA A 119 8.39 11.17 12.23
CA ALA A 119 9.66 11.71 12.72
C ALA A 119 9.54 13.19 13.16
N GLU A 120 8.72 14.00 12.50
CA GLU A 120 8.43 15.40 12.89
C GLU A 120 7.82 15.53 14.29
N GLY A 121 7.18 14.48 14.81
CA GLY A 121 6.67 14.42 16.18
C GLY A 121 7.73 14.12 17.25
N THR A 122 8.97 13.85 16.84
CA THR A 122 10.14 13.67 17.72
C THR A 122 11.00 14.92 17.65
N ASP A 123 11.70 15.31 18.73
CA ASP A 123 12.58 16.50 18.82
C ASP A 123 13.80 16.50 17.85
N THR A 124 13.72 15.73 16.75
CA THR A 124 14.72 15.63 15.70
C THR A 124 14.57 16.79 14.73
N GLN A 125 15.67 17.50 14.43
CA GLN A 125 15.66 18.72 13.62
C GLN A 125 14.93 18.58 12.26
N PRO A 126 14.05 19.53 11.89
CA PRO A 126 13.49 19.60 10.55
C PRO A 126 14.55 20.12 9.57
N GLY A 127 14.91 19.31 8.57
CA GLY A 127 15.87 19.75 7.53
C GLY A 127 16.50 18.67 6.66
N GLY A 128 16.19 17.39 6.88
CA GLY A 128 16.65 16.31 6.00
C GLY A 128 15.92 16.32 4.65
N GLU A 129 16.65 16.08 3.56
CA GLU A 129 16.05 15.80 2.25
C GLU A 129 15.18 14.53 2.35
N PRO A 130 13.99 14.49 1.73
CA PRO A 130 13.12 13.32 1.78
C PRO A 130 13.84 12.08 1.24
N LEU A 131 13.71 10.95 1.97
CA LEU A 131 14.35 9.68 1.60
C LEU A 131 13.91 9.14 0.22
N ALA A 132 12.74 9.56 -0.26
CA ALA A 132 12.25 9.25 -1.59
C ALA A 132 11.53 10.47 -2.19
N PRO A 133 11.89 10.91 -3.41
CA PRO A 133 11.20 12.01 -4.08
C PRO A 133 9.78 11.58 -4.48
N GLN A 134 8.85 12.54 -4.52
CA GLN A 134 7.51 12.30 -5.04
C GLN A 134 7.57 12.08 -6.56
N PRO A 135 7.07 10.94 -7.08
CA PRO A 135 6.98 10.74 -8.52
C PRO A 135 5.97 11.71 -9.16
N VAL A 136 6.16 11.98 -10.44
CA VAL A 136 5.23 12.80 -11.22
C VAL A 136 4.12 11.94 -11.84
N GLY A 137 2.96 12.58 -12.07
CA GLY A 137 1.81 11.97 -12.74
C GLY A 137 0.97 11.07 -11.84
N ALA A 138 -0.04 10.44 -12.42
CA ALA A 138 -0.94 9.49 -11.76
C ALA A 138 -1.44 8.47 -12.80
N PRO A 139 -2.01 7.32 -12.39
CA PRO A 139 -2.61 6.40 -13.35
C PRO A 139 -3.74 7.12 -14.09
N VAL A 140 -3.60 7.25 -15.40
CA VAL A 140 -4.59 7.91 -16.25
C VAL A 140 -5.70 6.92 -16.59
N LEU A 141 -6.93 7.31 -16.31
CA LEU A 141 -8.12 6.61 -16.78
C LEU A 141 -8.64 7.38 -18.00
N ALA A 142 -8.65 6.75 -19.17
CA ALA A 142 -9.20 7.39 -20.36
C ALA A 142 -10.70 7.67 -20.16
N GLU A 143 -11.14 8.87 -20.52
CA GLU A 143 -12.57 9.16 -20.57
C GLU A 143 -13.21 8.39 -21.74
N PRO A 144 -14.42 7.82 -21.56
CA PRO A 144 -15.12 7.11 -22.64
C PRO A 144 -15.41 8.09 -23.78
N SER A 145 -14.56 8.06 -24.80
CA SER A 145 -14.64 8.96 -25.95
C SER A 145 -15.65 8.39 -26.94
N HIS A 146 -16.92 8.78 -26.80
CA HIS A 146 -18.06 8.39 -27.66
C HIS A 146 -18.36 6.86 -27.77
N PRO A 147 -19.62 6.47 -27.98
CA PRO A 147 -19.98 5.07 -28.21
C PRO A 147 -19.75 4.71 -29.67
N SER A 148 -18.51 4.46 -30.09
CA SER A 148 -18.26 3.77 -31.37
C SER A 148 -16.95 2.98 -31.39
N ASP A 149 -17.13 1.68 -31.67
CA ASP A 149 -16.24 0.71 -32.31
C ASP A 149 -15.06 0.09 -31.54
N GLY A 150 -15.24 -1.17 -31.12
CA GLY A 150 -14.15 -2.10 -30.74
C GLY A 150 -13.71 -2.02 -29.26
N PRO A 151 -12.84 -2.93 -28.76
CA PRO A 151 -12.64 -3.16 -27.34
C PRO A 151 -11.84 -2.04 -26.64
N ALA A 152 -12.45 -0.86 -26.52
CA ALA A 152 -12.08 0.24 -25.60
C ALA A 152 -12.36 -0.11 -24.13
N ASP A 153 -12.87 -1.32 -23.88
CA ASP A 153 -13.34 -1.80 -22.59
C ASP A 153 -12.20 -2.39 -21.74
N THR A 154 -10.92 -2.09 -22.01
CA THR A 154 -9.74 -2.60 -21.27
C THR A 154 -9.04 -1.56 -20.37
N ASP A 155 -9.33 -0.29 -20.54
CA ASP A 155 -8.60 0.80 -19.86
C ASP A 155 -8.88 0.82 -18.35
N TRP A 156 -10.15 0.61 -17.96
CA TRP A 156 -10.50 0.53 -16.55
C TRP A 156 -9.90 -0.71 -15.88
N GLN A 157 -9.70 -1.82 -16.60
CA GLN A 157 -9.04 -3.02 -16.04
C GLN A 157 -7.58 -2.73 -15.75
N HIS A 158 -6.81 -2.24 -16.73
CA HIS A 158 -5.41 -1.92 -16.53
C HIS A 158 -5.22 -0.85 -15.45
N TRP A 159 -6.08 0.17 -15.46
CA TRP A 159 -6.07 1.21 -14.44
C TRP A 159 -6.39 0.65 -13.04
N SER A 160 -7.44 -0.17 -12.89
CA SER A 160 -7.80 -0.75 -11.59
C SER A 160 -6.73 -1.69 -11.04
N VAL A 161 -6.04 -2.45 -11.91
CA VAL A 161 -4.89 -3.27 -11.52
C VAL A 161 -3.74 -2.41 -11.01
N ARG A 162 -3.42 -1.30 -11.71
CA ARG A 162 -2.41 -0.33 -11.24
C ARG A 162 -2.80 0.28 -9.89
N MET A 163 -4.06 0.64 -9.70
CA MET A 163 -4.54 1.11 -8.40
C MET A 163 -4.41 0.04 -7.31
N GLY A 164 -4.69 -1.22 -7.61
CA GLY A 164 -4.40 -2.34 -6.71
C GLY A 164 -2.91 -2.46 -6.37
N GLN A 165 -2.02 -2.27 -7.35
CA GLN A 165 -0.58 -2.23 -7.11
C GLN A 165 -0.15 -1.02 -6.25
N LEU A 166 -0.90 0.08 -6.30
CA LEU A 166 -0.71 1.29 -5.49
C LEU A 166 -1.53 1.27 -4.18
N SER A 167 -2.14 0.16 -3.80
CA SER A 167 -2.91 0.04 -2.54
C SER A 167 -2.16 0.46 -1.26
N PRO A 168 -0.83 0.38 -1.13
CA PRO A 168 -0.14 0.94 0.04
C PRO A 168 -0.30 2.46 0.19
N LEU A 169 -0.67 3.19 -0.87
CA LEU A 169 -1.01 4.61 -0.79
C LEU A 169 -2.40 4.83 -0.19
N ALA A 170 -3.29 3.83 -0.20
CA ALA A 170 -4.65 3.95 0.33
C ALA A 170 -4.64 3.88 1.88
N LEU A 171 -4.01 4.88 2.51
CA LEU A 171 -3.92 5.10 3.95
C LEU A 171 -4.18 6.58 4.27
N PRO A 172 -4.80 6.90 5.43
CA PRO A 172 -5.10 8.28 5.81
C PRO A 172 -3.86 9.15 6.01
N GLY A 173 -3.99 10.41 5.60
CA GLY A 173 -2.94 11.43 5.74
C GLY A 173 -1.77 11.25 4.77
N LEU A 174 -1.96 10.47 3.70
CA LEU A 174 -1.23 10.61 2.45
C LEU A 174 -2.11 11.40 1.47
N ASP A 175 -1.51 12.29 0.69
CA ASP A 175 -2.19 12.97 -0.41
C ASP A 175 -1.22 13.16 -1.59
N SER A 176 -1.68 12.82 -2.79
CA SER A 176 -0.85 12.83 -3.99
C SER A 176 -1.72 12.91 -5.25
N PRO A 177 -1.13 13.17 -6.43
CA PRO A 177 -1.85 13.06 -7.70
C PRO A 177 -2.60 11.73 -7.90
N VAL A 178 -2.12 10.62 -7.31
CA VAL A 178 -2.82 9.31 -7.35
C VAL A 178 -4.13 9.36 -6.57
N HIS A 179 -4.16 10.02 -5.41
CA HIS A 179 -5.36 10.21 -4.61
C HIS A 179 -6.36 11.10 -5.34
N SER A 180 -5.89 12.22 -5.90
CA SER A 180 -6.72 13.09 -6.75
C SER A 180 -7.34 12.32 -7.91
N ALA A 181 -6.55 11.49 -8.61
CA ALA A 181 -7.04 10.66 -9.71
C ALA A 181 -8.09 9.63 -9.24
N ALA A 182 -7.96 9.08 -8.03
CA ALA A 182 -8.92 8.12 -7.47
C ALA A 182 -10.29 8.77 -7.13
N ARG A 183 -10.29 10.06 -6.75
CA ARG A 183 -11.51 10.79 -6.33
C ARG A 183 -12.38 11.28 -7.48
N THR A 184 -11.81 11.44 -8.68
CA THR A 184 -12.45 12.19 -9.78
C THR A 184 -13.10 11.33 -10.86
N GLY A 185 -14.13 11.87 -11.50
CA GLY A 185 -14.69 11.34 -12.75
C GLY A 185 -15.16 9.89 -12.63
N ALA A 186 -14.72 9.04 -13.56
CA ALA A 186 -15.11 7.63 -13.64
C ALA A 186 -14.31 6.70 -12.69
N ALA A 187 -13.36 7.23 -11.90
CA ALA A 187 -12.45 6.42 -11.08
C ALA A 187 -13.16 5.57 -10.01
N PRO A 188 -14.13 6.08 -9.21
CA PRO A 188 -14.87 5.25 -8.26
C PRO A 188 -15.60 4.07 -8.93
N LEU A 189 -16.15 4.28 -10.13
CA LEU A 189 -16.79 3.23 -10.92
C LEU A 189 -15.79 2.22 -11.47
N ALA A 190 -14.62 2.67 -11.95
CA ALA A 190 -13.56 1.79 -12.42
C ALA A 190 -13.00 0.90 -11.30
N LEU A 191 -12.83 1.44 -10.08
CA LEU A 191 -12.45 0.67 -8.90
C LEU A 191 -13.51 -0.38 -8.55
N ALA A 192 -14.80 0.00 -8.54
CA ALA A 192 -15.89 -0.93 -8.28
C ALA A 192 -15.94 -2.08 -9.30
N ARG A 193 -15.80 -1.77 -10.60
CA ARG A 193 -15.69 -2.79 -11.65
C ARG A 193 -14.46 -3.69 -11.47
N GLY A 194 -13.32 -3.09 -11.11
CA GLY A 194 -12.06 -3.78 -10.84
C GLY A 194 -12.19 -4.81 -9.72
N VAL A 195 -12.70 -4.39 -8.57
CA VAL A 195 -12.86 -5.27 -7.42
C VAL A 195 -13.90 -6.36 -7.68
N THR A 196 -15.04 -6.04 -8.30
CA THR A 196 -16.05 -7.06 -8.65
C THR A 196 -15.46 -8.09 -9.61
N ARG A 197 -14.72 -7.67 -10.64
CA ARG A 197 -14.07 -8.58 -11.59
C ARG A 197 -13.05 -9.48 -10.89
N ALA A 198 -12.21 -8.92 -10.02
CA ALA A 198 -11.20 -9.68 -9.28
C ALA A 198 -11.86 -10.73 -8.35
N THR A 199 -12.90 -10.34 -7.61
CA THR A 199 -13.69 -11.24 -6.75
C THR A 199 -14.33 -12.37 -7.56
N LEU A 200 -14.99 -12.06 -8.68
CA LEU A 200 -15.61 -13.08 -9.55
C LEU A 200 -14.59 -14.05 -10.15
N ARG A 201 -13.34 -13.60 -10.37
CA ARG A 201 -12.21 -14.44 -10.82
C ARG A 201 -11.50 -15.16 -9.68
N ARG A 202 -11.94 -14.98 -8.44
CA ARG A 202 -11.30 -15.50 -7.22
C ARG A 202 -9.85 -15.01 -7.04
N ASP A 203 -9.50 -13.87 -7.61
CA ASP A 203 -8.26 -13.16 -7.34
C ASP A 203 -8.45 -12.24 -6.13
N PHE A 204 -8.60 -12.86 -4.96
CA PHE A 204 -8.87 -12.16 -3.70
C PHE A 204 -7.75 -11.20 -3.29
N PRO A 205 -6.45 -11.50 -3.50
CA PRO A 205 -5.37 -10.54 -3.25
C PRO A 205 -5.54 -9.24 -4.06
N THR A 206 -5.81 -9.33 -5.36
CA THR A 206 -6.07 -8.13 -6.17
C THR A 206 -7.35 -7.42 -5.74
N ALA A 207 -8.40 -8.19 -5.43
CA ALA A 207 -9.68 -7.62 -4.98
C ALA A 207 -9.52 -6.80 -3.69
N ALA A 208 -8.84 -7.32 -2.66
CA ALA A 208 -8.64 -6.61 -1.40
C ALA A 208 -7.83 -5.33 -1.56
N ARG A 209 -6.77 -5.36 -2.38
CA ARG A 209 -5.97 -4.17 -2.70
C ARG A 209 -6.80 -3.07 -3.37
N ILE A 210 -7.68 -3.43 -4.31
CA ILE A 210 -8.58 -2.46 -4.95
C ILE A 210 -9.65 -1.98 -3.96
N ALA A 211 -10.19 -2.88 -3.12
CA ALA A 211 -11.19 -2.55 -2.10
C ALA A 211 -10.71 -1.46 -1.14
N ARG A 212 -9.41 -1.44 -0.78
CA ARG A 212 -8.82 -0.39 0.06
C ARG A 212 -9.03 1.02 -0.48
N TRP A 213 -8.93 1.22 -1.80
CA TRP A 213 -9.23 2.51 -2.40
C TRP A 213 -10.71 2.87 -2.29
N LEU A 214 -11.63 1.93 -2.53
CA LEU A 214 -13.07 2.19 -2.36
C LEU A 214 -13.42 2.53 -0.92
N VAL A 215 -12.80 1.85 0.05
CA VAL A 215 -12.95 2.14 1.47
C VAL A 215 -12.44 3.55 1.79
N LEU A 216 -11.23 3.90 1.35
CA LEU A 216 -10.68 5.24 1.58
C LEU A 216 -11.62 6.32 1.02
N LEU A 217 -12.05 6.17 -0.24
CA LEU A 217 -12.97 7.09 -0.89
C LEU A 217 -14.30 7.21 -0.13
N HIS A 218 -14.86 6.08 0.32
CA HIS A 218 -16.07 6.06 1.14
C HIS A 218 -15.88 6.83 2.45
N THR A 219 -14.77 6.63 3.16
CA THR A 219 -14.46 7.34 4.41
C THR A 219 -14.22 8.84 4.20
N GLU A 220 -13.75 9.25 3.02
CA GLU A 220 -13.59 10.65 2.62
C GLU A 220 -14.91 11.29 2.13
N GLY A 221 -16.03 10.54 2.11
CA GLY A 221 -17.32 11.02 1.64
C GLY A 221 -17.48 11.08 0.12
N VAL A 222 -16.56 10.47 -0.64
CA VAL A 222 -16.69 10.35 -2.10
C VAL A 222 -17.74 9.28 -2.42
N PRO A 223 -18.75 9.59 -3.26
CA PRO A 223 -19.75 8.60 -3.65
C PRO A 223 -19.12 7.40 -4.36
N VAL A 224 -19.29 6.21 -3.78
CA VAL A 224 -18.87 4.94 -4.37
C VAL A 224 -20.08 4.11 -4.80
N PRO A 225 -20.07 3.48 -5.99
CA PRO A 225 -21.23 2.74 -6.50
C PRO A 225 -21.39 1.34 -5.90
N LEU A 226 -20.43 0.89 -5.10
CA LEU A 226 -20.44 -0.39 -4.41
C LEU A 226 -20.20 -0.12 -2.92
N ASP A 227 -21.08 -0.63 -2.05
CA ASP A 227 -20.91 -0.54 -0.61
C ASP A 227 -19.66 -1.34 -0.18
N PRO A 228 -18.62 -0.67 0.35
CA PRO A 228 -17.38 -1.34 0.69
C PRO A 228 -17.48 -2.25 1.93
N ALA A 229 -18.43 -2.02 2.84
CA ALA A 229 -18.52 -2.80 4.09
C ALA A 229 -18.80 -4.30 3.85
N PRO A 230 -19.90 -4.71 3.20
CA PRO A 230 -20.18 -6.12 2.93
C PRO A 230 -19.14 -6.75 2.00
N LEU A 231 -18.51 -5.96 1.11
CA LEU A 231 -17.43 -6.43 0.25
C LEU A 231 -16.20 -6.83 1.05
N VAL A 232 -15.75 -5.99 1.98
CA VAL A 232 -14.58 -6.25 2.83
C VAL A 232 -14.84 -7.44 3.77
N GLU A 233 -16.04 -7.54 4.34
CA GLU A 233 -16.45 -8.71 5.12
C GLU A 233 -16.39 -9.99 4.30
N HIS A 234 -16.93 -9.96 3.08
CA HIS A 234 -16.88 -11.11 2.16
C HIS A 234 -15.44 -11.51 1.83
N LEU A 235 -14.56 -10.55 1.55
CA LEU A 235 -13.14 -10.83 1.30
C LEU A 235 -12.44 -11.44 2.52
N GLY A 236 -12.84 -11.03 3.73
CA GLY A 236 -12.34 -11.60 4.99
C GLY A 236 -12.72 -13.07 5.24
N LEU A 237 -13.73 -13.60 4.53
CA LEU A 237 -14.07 -15.03 4.57
C LEU A 237 -13.05 -15.90 3.81
N TYR A 238 -12.21 -15.30 2.96
CA TYR A 238 -11.22 -16.03 2.17
C TYR A 238 -9.83 -15.92 2.80
N GLY A 239 -9.25 -17.07 3.13
CA GLY A 239 -7.84 -17.16 3.48
C GLY A 239 -6.97 -17.22 2.22
N ALA A 240 -6.07 -16.23 2.02
CA ALA A 240 -5.07 -16.28 0.95
C ALA A 240 -3.66 -15.80 1.39
N GLY A 241 -3.38 -15.88 2.69
CA GLY A 241 -2.07 -15.60 3.26
C GLY A 241 -1.92 -14.21 3.88
N PRO A 242 -0.74 -13.91 4.47
CA PRO A 242 -0.53 -12.74 5.32
C PRO A 242 -0.86 -11.40 4.68
N ARG A 243 -0.56 -11.24 3.38
CA ARG A 243 -0.82 -9.99 2.66
C ARG A 243 -2.29 -9.72 2.44
N LEU A 244 -3.05 -10.72 2.01
CA LEU A 244 -4.51 -10.57 1.92
C LEU A 244 -5.10 -10.25 3.29
N ALA A 245 -4.68 -10.97 4.33
CA ALA A 245 -5.18 -10.74 5.68
C ALA A 245 -4.90 -9.31 6.17
N LEU A 246 -3.70 -8.78 5.90
CA LEU A 246 -3.34 -7.40 6.21
C LEU A 246 -4.16 -6.38 5.41
N ASP A 247 -4.31 -6.57 4.10
CA ASP A 247 -5.12 -5.69 3.24
C ASP A 247 -6.59 -5.61 3.72
N VAL A 248 -7.17 -6.76 4.09
CA VAL A 248 -8.53 -6.83 4.64
C VAL A 248 -8.61 -6.16 6.01
N ALA A 249 -7.65 -6.39 6.91
CA ALA A 249 -7.66 -5.76 8.24
C ALA A 249 -7.54 -4.24 8.16
N ILE A 250 -6.67 -3.72 7.28
CA ILE A 250 -6.57 -2.29 7.00
C ILE A 250 -7.92 -1.73 6.53
N ALA A 251 -8.56 -2.41 5.56
CA ALA A 251 -9.86 -2.00 5.05
C ALA A 251 -10.96 -2.03 6.13
N ARG A 252 -10.98 -3.05 7.00
CA ARG A 252 -11.94 -3.15 8.12
C ARG A 252 -11.74 -2.03 9.13
N ARG A 253 -10.49 -1.73 9.50
CA ARG A 253 -10.16 -0.68 10.46
C ARG A 253 -10.55 0.70 9.94
N LEU A 254 -10.33 0.97 8.66
CA LEU A 254 -10.79 2.20 8.00
C LEU A 254 -12.31 2.38 8.05
N LEU A 255 -13.07 1.29 7.91
CA LEU A 255 -14.54 1.30 7.99
C LEU A 255 -15.07 1.37 9.43
N GLY A 256 -14.21 1.28 10.45
CA GLY A 256 -14.64 1.17 11.84
C GLY A 256 -15.35 -0.14 12.17
N LEU A 257 -15.08 -1.23 11.43
CA LEU A 257 -15.67 -2.57 11.65
C LEU A 257 -14.94 -3.39 12.72
N GLU A 258 -13.94 -2.81 13.37
CA GLU A 258 -13.17 -3.44 14.45
C GLU A 258 -13.26 -2.55 15.69
N ASP A 259 -13.80 -3.11 16.78
CA ASP A 259 -13.80 -2.46 18.08
C ASP A 259 -12.34 -2.24 18.56
N VAL A 260 -12.09 -1.11 19.23
CA VAL A 260 -10.79 -0.76 19.82
C VAL A 260 -10.51 -1.56 21.08
#